data_AF-A0A967N542-F1
#
_entry.id   AF-A0A967N542-F1
#
_cell.length_a   1.000
_cell.length_b   1.000
_cell.length_c   1.000
_cell.angle_alpha   90.00
_cell.angle_beta   90.00
_cell.angle_gamma   90.00
#
_symmetry.space_group_name_H-M   'P 1'
#
loop_
_entity.id
_entity.type
_entity.pdbx_description
1 polymer ?
#
loop_
_entity_poly.entity_id
_entity_poly.type
_entity_poly.pdbx_seq_one_letter_code
_entity_poly.pdbx_strand_id
1 'polypeptide(L)'
;MSGVASLFTVEFYETVRRHLRPGGVFGQWIQLYEIDDGLVLTILAALHRVFPSYQIFQIHSSDVLVVASTEPRFPEPDWSVFEYPAVRTDLAVTHPFTRPLLETTRVLDRRALAPLLERWEHANSDFFPLVDLGAERTRYLNRRADGFLAAGEAGFHPSDLFLEPLGRPTPHGGVPVPQMPRMRALARTSRLRAVLDSAGEDPGRPSAELGTELYRVHRLGEVLDSEGPPASWEAWTEEALEVARLLHAGLEGAVRADLFDRLERYLDARDAPRGPRAAVGLVRGLEAREWSRVAGAATVLAAELEAGAAWVPPGLLL
;
A
#
# COMPACT_ATOMS: atom_id res chain seq x y z
N MET A 1 7.50 24.77 -22.49
CA MET A 1 7.13 23.41 -22.08
C MET A 1 7.52 22.42 -23.15
N SER A 2 8.24 21.37 -22.76
CA SER A 2 8.32 20.15 -23.57
C SER A 2 6.91 19.56 -23.76
N GLY A 3 6.65 18.94 -24.91
CA GLY A 3 5.29 18.55 -25.32
C GLY A 3 4.59 17.51 -24.43
N VAL A 4 5.33 16.76 -23.61
CA VAL A 4 4.76 15.73 -22.72
C VAL A 4 4.34 16.31 -21.37
N ALA A 5 5.11 17.26 -20.81
CA ALA A 5 4.79 17.86 -19.51
C ALA A 5 3.49 18.69 -19.54
N SER A 6 3.13 19.22 -20.70
CA SER A 6 1.87 19.96 -20.90
C SER A 6 0.62 19.09 -20.85
N LEU A 7 0.75 17.76 -20.79
CA LEU A 7 -0.39 16.85 -20.60
C LEU A 7 -0.78 16.69 -19.12
N PHE A 8 -0.07 17.35 -18.21
CA PHE A 8 -0.25 17.22 -16.76
C PHE A 8 -0.60 18.54 -16.09
N THR A 9 -1.19 19.48 -16.83
CA THR A 9 -1.49 20.83 -16.35
C THR A 9 -2.97 21.03 -16.07
N VAL A 10 -3.26 22.02 -15.21
CA VAL A 10 -4.65 22.45 -14.95
C VAL A 10 -5.36 22.76 -16.26
N GLU A 11 -4.72 23.52 -17.15
CA GLU A 11 -5.29 23.98 -18.43
C GLU A 11 -5.57 22.81 -19.39
N PHE A 12 -4.69 21.81 -19.42
CA PHE A 12 -4.93 20.58 -20.15
C PHE A 12 -6.14 19.83 -19.58
N TYR A 13 -6.21 19.63 -18.27
CA TYR A 13 -7.32 18.93 -17.63
C TYR A 13 -8.64 19.68 -17.81
N GLU A 14 -8.66 21.01 -17.73
CA GLU A 14 -9.85 21.83 -18.02
C GLU A 14 -10.31 21.62 -19.46
N THR A 15 -9.36 21.55 -20.40
CA THR A 15 -9.66 21.26 -21.81
C THR A 15 -10.25 19.87 -21.97
N VAL A 16 -9.68 18.84 -21.35
CA VAL A 16 -10.24 17.48 -21.35
C VAL A 16 -11.67 17.49 -20.80
N ARG A 17 -11.88 18.07 -19.60
CA ARG A 17 -13.19 18.11 -18.94
C ARG A 17 -14.26 18.77 -19.80
N ARG A 18 -13.93 19.87 -20.50
CA ARG A 18 -14.85 20.56 -21.43
C ARG A 18 -15.31 19.69 -22.62
N HIS A 19 -14.51 18.70 -23.01
CA HIS A 19 -14.83 17.81 -24.14
C HIS A 19 -15.47 16.49 -23.70
N LEU A 20 -15.55 16.21 -22.40
CA LEU A 20 -16.27 15.05 -21.88
C LEU A 20 -17.77 15.31 -21.85
N ARG A 21 -18.55 14.27 -22.17
CA ARG A 21 -19.99 14.28 -21.93
C ARG A 21 -20.28 14.19 -20.41
N PRO A 22 -21.50 14.56 -19.96
CA PRO A 22 -21.96 14.21 -18.62
C PRO A 22 -21.78 12.71 -18.35
N GLY A 23 -21.32 12.32 -17.16
CA GLY A 23 -20.93 10.94 -16.84
C GLY A 23 -19.64 10.44 -17.50
N GLY A 24 -18.97 11.25 -18.32
CA GLY A 24 -17.72 10.88 -18.99
C GLY A 24 -16.57 10.69 -18.01
N VAL A 25 -15.66 9.78 -18.37
CA VAL A 25 -14.43 9.51 -17.63
C VAL A 25 -13.21 9.81 -18.48
N PHE A 26 -12.13 10.21 -17.83
CA PHE A 26 -10.81 10.41 -18.41
C PHE A 26 -9.81 9.50 -17.70
N GLY A 27 -9.02 8.74 -18.47
CA GLY A 27 -7.95 7.91 -17.95
C GLY A 27 -6.59 8.46 -18.39
N GLN A 28 -5.65 8.60 -17.46
CA GLN A 28 -4.27 9.00 -17.76
C GLN A 28 -3.27 8.13 -17.01
N TRP A 29 -2.33 7.60 -17.78
CA TRP A 29 -1.15 6.94 -17.25
C TRP A 29 -0.16 7.96 -16.71
N ILE A 30 0.34 7.73 -15.50
CA ILE A 30 1.41 8.51 -14.86
C ILE A 30 2.55 7.55 -14.53
N GLN A 31 3.71 7.83 -15.13
CA GLN A 31 4.97 7.17 -14.79
C GLN A 31 5.47 7.67 -13.42
N LEU A 32 5.92 6.75 -12.57
CA LEU A 32 6.47 7.01 -11.24
C LEU A 32 8.00 6.82 -11.18
N TYR A 33 8.61 6.42 -12.30
CA TYR A 33 10.06 6.42 -12.48
C TYR A 33 10.53 7.79 -12.97
N GLU A 34 11.75 8.17 -12.57
CA GLU A 34 12.40 9.43 -12.98
C GLU A 34 11.64 10.71 -12.59
N ILE A 35 10.68 10.58 -11.66
CA ILE A 35 9.90 11.66 -11.06
C ILE A 35 9.89 11.44 -9.53
N ASP A 36 9.80 12.49 -8.73
CA ASP A 36 9.66 12.35 -7.27
C ASP A 36 8.21 12.58 -6.80
N ASP A 37 7.93 12.20 -5.54
CA ASP A 37 6.59 12.32 -4.95
C ASP A 37 6.05 13.75 -5.01
N GLY A 38 6.92 14.75 -4.85
CA GLY A 38 6.55 16.16 -4.90
C GLY A 38 6.02 16.57 -6.27
N LEU A 39 6.71 16.18 -7.34
CA LEU A 39 6.25 16.43 -8.71
C LEU A 39 4.95 15.69 -9.03
N VAL A 40 4.81 14.42 -8.62
CA VAL A 40 3.56 13.67 -8.77
C VAL A 40 2.40 14.37 -8.05
N LEU A 41 2.63 14.87 -6.84
CA LEU A 41 1.62 15.66 -6.11
C LEU A 41 1.20 16.93 -6.86
N THR A 42 2.10 17.58 -7.61
CA THR A 42 1.72 18.74 -8.44
C THR A 42 0.82 18.37 -9.62
N ILE A 43 1.02 17.18 -10.21
CA ILE A 43 0.15 16.61 -11.26
C ILE A 43 -1.23 16.29 -10.67
N LEU A 44 -1.25 15.59 -9.54
CA LEU A 44 -2.49 15.22 -8.86
C LEU A 44 -3.25 16.45 -8.37
N ALA A 45 -2.56 17.49 -7.88
CA ALA A 45 -3.17 18.76 -7.51
C ALA A 45 -3.84 19.44 -8.71
N ALA A 46 -3.21 19.41 -9.89
CA ALA A 46 -3.79 19.95 -11.12
C ALA A 46 -5.08 19.21 -11.51
N LEU A 47 -5.03 17.88 -11.51
CA LEU A 47 -6.20 17.03 -11.78
C LEU A 47 -7.31 17.24 -10.74
N HIS A 48 -6.93 17.33 -9.46
CA HIS A 48 -7.84 17.52 -8.32
C HIS A 48 -8.59 18.85 -8.38
N ARG A 49 -7.99 19.92 -8.90
CA ARG A 49 -8.66 21.21 -9.10
C ARG A 49 -9.77 21.15 -10.16
N VAL A 50 -9.62 20.27 -11.16
CA VAL A 50 -10.53 20.23 -12.32
C VAL A 50 -11.64 19.19 -12.19
N PHE A 51 -11.31 17.99 -11.71
CA PHE A 51 -12.25 16.87 -11.68
C PHE A 51 -12.84 16.63 -10.29
N PRO A 52 -14.18 16.60 -10.14
CA PRO A 52 -14.83 16.45 -8.83
C PRO A 52 -14.73 15.04 -8.24
N SER A 53 -14.32 14.02 -9.00
CA SER A 53 -14.00 12.70 -8.48
C SER A 53 -12.93 12.00 -9.33
N TYR A 54 -12.12 11.15 -8.70
CA TYR A 54 -11.14 10.29 -9.36
C TYR A 54 -10.71 9.11 -8.47
N GLN A 55 -10.19 8.08 -9.11
CA GLN A 55 -9.53 6.92 -8.49
C GLN A 55 -8.16 6.71 -9.14
N ILE A 56 -7.22 6.16 -8.38
CA ILE A 56 -5.86 5.85 -8.81
C ILE A 56 -5.65 4.34 -8.67
N PHE A 57 -5.21 3.73 -9.75
CA PHE A 57 -4.95 2.30 -9.87
C PHE A 57 -3.45 2.08 -10.06
N GLN A 58 -2.81 1.25 -9.24
CA GLN A 58 -1.46 0.77 -9.51
C GLN A 58 -1.56 -0.31 -10.58
N ILE A 59 -0.95 -0.06 -11.74
CA ILE A 59 -0.99 -0.97 -12.90
C ILE A 59 0.36 -1.63 -13.18
N HIS A 60 1.43 -1.13 -12.54
CA HIS A 60 2.78 -1.67 -12.61
C HIS A 60 3.60 -1.18 -11.38
N SER A 61 4.82 -1.71 -11.21
CA SER A 61 5.75 -1.41 -10.12
C SER A 61 6.37 -0.02 -10.22
N SER A 62 6.05 0.71 -11.28
CA SER A 62 6.55 2.04 -11.57
C SER A 62 5.50 2.94 -12.20
N ASP A 63 4.22 2.54 -12.19
CA ASP A 63 3.17 3.21 -12.97
C ASP A 63 1.80 3.13 -12.31
N VAL A 64 1.07 4.24 -12.42
CA VAL A 64 -0.32 4.32 -12.00
C VAL A 64 -1.22 4.82 -13.14
N LEU A 65 -2.48 4.41 -13.11
CA LEU A 65 -3.55 4.95 -13.93
C LEU A 65 -4.46 5.80 -13.05
N VAL A 66 -4.59 7.08 -13.36
CA VAL A 66 -5.63 7.93 -12.75
C VAL A 66 -6.85 7.92 -13.65
N VAL A 67 -8.00 7.61 -13.09
CA VAL A 67 -9.29 7.70 -13.77
C VAL A 67 -10.11 8.78 -13.07
N ALA A 68 -10.49 9.82 -13.81
CA ALA A 68 -11.23 10.96 -13.30
C ALA A 68 -12.61 11.07 -13.97
N SER A 69 -13.62 11.55 -13.24
CA SER A 69 -14.98 11.70 -13.76
C SER A 69 -15.48 13.13 -13.63
N THR A 70 -16.37 13.53 -14.54
CA THR A 70 -17.10 14.80 -14.48
C THR A 70 -18.15 14.82 -13.36
N GLU A 71 -18.49 13.65 -12.81
CA GLU A 71 -19.48 13.51 -11.75
C GLU A 71 -18.87 13.63 -10.34
N PRO A 72 -19.58 14.20 -9.35
CA PRO A 72 -19.11 14.28 -7.96
C PRO A 72 -18.89 12.92 -7.30
N ARG A 73 -19.69 11.92 -7.70
CA ARG A 73 -19.49 10.53 -7.30
C ARG A 73 -18.83 9.78 -8.43
N PHE A 74 -17.68 9.17 -8.13
CA PHE A 74 -16.99 8.34 -9.12
C PHE A 74 -17.89 7.16 -9.53
N PRO A 75 -18.09 6.93 -10.85
CA PRO A 75 -18.87 5.78 -11.31
C PRO A 75 -18.09 4.49 -11.02
N GLU A 76 -18.72 3.53 -10.34
CA GLU A 76 -18.08 2.26 -10.05
C GLU A 76 -17.77 1.50 -11.35
N PRO A 77 -16.52 1.03 -11.53
CA PRO A 77 -16.13 0.18 -12.65
C PRO A 77 -17.03 -1.05 -12.81
N ASP A 78 -17.49 -1.27 -14.03
CA ASP A 78 -18.16 -2.50 -14.45
C ASP A 78 -17.13 -3.51 -14.96
N TRP A 79 -16.68 -4.39 -14.07
CA TRP A 79 -15.71 -5.43 -14.41
C TRP A 79 -16.30 -6.58 -15.22
N SER A 80 -17.62 -6.63 -15.46
CA SER A 80 -18.21 -7.63 -16.36
C SER A 80 -17.71 -7.49 -17.80
N VAL A 81 -17.08 -6.35 -18.15
CA VAL A 81 -16.39 -6.16 -19.43
C VAL A 81 -15.36 -7.25 -19.72
N PHE A 82 -14.70 -7.77 -18.68
CA PHE A 82 -13.73 -8.85 -18.80
C PHE A 82 -14.38 -10.23 -19.01
N GLU A 83 -15.71 -10.32 -18.92
CA GLU A 83 -16.46 -11.55 -19.17
C GLU A 83 -16.95 -11.66 -20.62
N TYR A 84 -16.93 -10.55 -21.38
CA TYR A 84 -17.32 -10.56 -22.79
C TYR A 84 -16.47 -11.53 -23.61
N PRO A 85 -17.08 -12.38 -24.47
CA PRO A 85 -16.34 -13.44 -25.17
C PRO A 85 -15.12 -12.96 -25.94
N ALA A 86 -15.24 -11.86 -26.70
CA ALA A 86 -14.13 -11.32 -27.46
C ALA A 86 -12.98 -10.81 -26.56
N VAL A 87 -13.31 -10.09 -25.48
CA VAL A 87 -12.34 -9.60 -24.50
C VAL A 87 -11.64 -10.77 -23.79
N ARG A 88 -12.40 -11.80 -23.39
CA ARG A 88 -11.84 -13.02 -22.79
C ARG A 88 -10.90 -13.74 -23.74
N THR A 89 -11.25 -13.83 -25.02
CA THR A 89 -10.40 -14.45 -26.04
C THR A 89 -9.11 -13.67 -26.23
N ASP A 90 -9.18 -12.34 -26.37
CA ASP A 90 -8.01 -11.49 -26.55
C ASP A 90 -7.06 -11.53 -25.34
N LEU A 91 -7.62 -11.61 -24.13
CA LEU A 91 -6.85 -11.63 -22.88
C LEU A 91 -6.49 -13.05 -22.40
N ALA A 92 -6.82 -14.11 -23.14
CA ALA A 92 -6.64 -15.50 -22.70
C ALA A 92 -5.18 -15.88 -22.43
N VAL A 93 -4.23 -15.19 -23.05
CA VAL A 93 -2.78 -15.41 -22.88
C VAL A 93 -2.18 -14.65 -21.68
N THR A 94 -2.99 -13.84 -21.00
CA THR A 94 -2.59 -13.00 -19.86
C THR A 94 -3.05 -13.58 -18.53
N HIS A 95 -2.76 -12.90 -17.43
CA HIS A 95 -3.28 -13.28 -16.11
C HIS A 95 -4.82 -13.11 -16.10
N PRO A 96 -5.57 -14.03 -15.47
CA PRO A 96 -7.03 -13.91 -15.41
C PRO A 96 -7.45 -12.63 -14.69
N PHE A 97 -8.12 -11.72 -15.39
CA PHE A 97 -8.70 -10.52 -14.80
C PHE A 97 -10.01 -10.85 -14.09
N THR A 98 -9.95 -11.10 -12.79
CA THR A 98 -11.13 -11.28 -11.96
C THR A 98 -11.55 -9.96 -11.32
N ARG A 99 -12.85 -9.77 -11.03
CA ARG A 99 -13.33 -8.57 -10.32
C ARG A 99 -12.47 -8.24 -9.10
N PRO A 100 -12.25 -9.16 -8.14
CA PRO A 100 -11.54 -8.74 -6.97
C PRO A 100 -10.05 -8.46 -7.28
N LEU A 101 -9.45 -9.02 -8.35
CA LEU A 101 -8.08 -8.71 -8.76
C LEU A 101 -7.99 -7.25 -9.19
N LEU A 102 -8.95 -6.82 -10.00
CA LEU A 102 -9.07 -5.45 -10.48
C LEU A 102 -9.34 -4.48 -9.32
N GLU A 103 -10.14 -4.88 -8.33
CA GLU A 103 -10.34 -4.09 -7.11
C GLU A 103 -9.03 -3.84 -6.34
N THR A 104 -8.14 -4.84 -6.26
CA THR A 104 -6.86 -4.70 -5.53
C THR A 104 -5.88 -3.71 -6.16
N THR A 105 -6.09 -3.35 -7.43
CA THR A 105 -5.27 -2.34 -8.09
C THR A 105 -5.60 -0.93 -7.62
N ARG A 106 -6.78 -0.70 -7.01
CA ARG A 106 -7.18 0.63 -6.47
C ARG A 106 -6.34 0.99 -5.25
N VAL A 107 -5.50 2.00 -5.36
CA VAL A 107 -4.57 2.42 -4.30
C VAL A 107 -4.96 3.73 -3.63
N LEU A 108 -5.53 4.69 -4.37
CA LEU A 108 -5.93 6.01 -3.84
C LEU A 108 -7.23 6.50 -4.51
N ASP A 109 -7.94 7.41 -3.86
CA ASP A 109 -9.07 8.13 -4.46
C ASP A 109 -9.01 9.64 -4.12
N ARG A 110 -10.00 10.39 -4.63
CA ARG A 110 -10.11 11.81 -4.30
C ARG A 110 -10.26 12.09 -2.81
N ARG A 111 -11.09 11.31 -2.09
CA ARG A 111 -11.36 11.53 -0.67
C ARG A 111 -10.10 11.36 0.16
N ALA A 112 -9.30 10.38 -0.22
CA ALA A 112 -8.01 10.05 0.37
C ALA A 112 -7.00 11.22 0.19
N LEU A 113 -6.95 11.80 -1.00
CA LEU A 113 -5.99 12.87 -1.31
C LEU A 113 -6.49 14.29 -1.01
N ALA A 114 -7.79 14.52 -0.84
CA ALA A 114 -8.36 15.84 -0.63
C ALA A 114 -7.75 16.61 0.56
N PRO A 115 -7.57 16.01 1.77
CA PRO A 115 -7.02 16.74 2.91
C PRO A 115 -5.62 17.33 2.67
N LEU A 116 -4.84 16.66 1.80
CA LEU A 116 -3.51 17.07 1.39
C LEU A 116 -3.58 18.07 0.21
N LEU A 117 -4.29 17.70 -0.87
CA LEU A 117 -4.29 18.45 -2.12
C LEU A 117 -5.08 19.76 -2.06
N GLU A 118 -6.07 19.89 -1.18
CA GLU A 118 -6.78 21.15 -0.95
C GLU A 118 -5.89 22.22 -0.32
N ARG A 119 -4.85 21.80 0.42
CA ARG A 119 -3.84 22.69 1.02
C ARG A 119 -2.58 22.80 0.18
N TRP A 120 -2.49 22.05 -0.91
CA TRP A 120 -1.30 22.01 -1.74
C TRP A 120 -1.24 23.26 -2.63
N GLU A 121 -0.26 24.11 -2.34
CA GLU A 121 -0.13 25.43 -2.95
C GLU A 121 0.10 25.35 -4.47
N HIS A 122 0.93 24.40 -4.90
CA HIS A 122 1.48 24.36 -6.26
C HIS A 122 0.93 23.19 -7.09
N ALA A 123 -0.04 23.49 -7.98
CA ALA A 123 -0.42 22.57 -9.05
C ALA A 123 0.42 22.84 -10.31
N ASN A 124 0.74 21.79 -11.06
CA ASN A 124 1.40 21.95 -12.35
C ASN A 124 0.48 22.69 -13.33
N SER A 125 1.01 23.68 -14.04
CA SER A 125 0.25 24.57 -14.93
C SER A 125 1.09 24.96 -16.14
N ASP A 126 0.44 25.35 -17.24
CA ASP A 126 1.09 25.93 -18.41
C ASP A 126 1.91 27.18 -18.06
N PHE A 127 1.50 27.95 -17.05
CA PHE A 127 2.18 29.15 -16.57
C PHE A 127 3.27 28.86 -15.55
N PHE A 128 3.16 27.75 -14.83
CA PHE A 128 4.12 27.29 -13.82
C PHE A 128 4.41 25.79 -14.04
N PRO A 129 5.22 25.44 -15.05
CA PRO A 129 5.39 24.06 -15.50
C PRO A 129 6.40 23.31 -14.62
N LEU A 130 6.03 23.05 -13.37
CA LEU A 130 6.87 22.41 -12.37
C LEU A 130 7.39 21.04 -12.81
N VAL A 131 6.59 20.27 -13.53
CA VAL A 131 6.99 18.97 -14.07
C VAL A 131 8.10 19.14 -15.11
N ASP A 132 7.96 20.07 -16.05
CA ASP A 132 8.97 20.34 -17.09
C ASP A 132 10.30 20.81 -16.47
N LEU A 133 10.22 21.66 -15.44
CA LEU A 133 11.38 22.22 -14.75
C LEU A 133 12.05 21.22 -13.78
N GLY A 134 11.28 20.28 -13.24
CA GLY A 134 11.74 19.33 -12.23
C GLY A 134 12.16 17.97 -12.78
N ALA A 135 11.53 17.50 -13.86
CA ALA A 135 11.70 16.13 -14.35
C ALA A 135 13.13 15.80 -14.76
N GLU A 136 13.84 16.71 -15.44
CA GLU A 136 15.24 16.49 -15.82
C GLU A 136 16.15 16.34 -14.60
N ARG A 137 15.87 17.10 -13.53
CA ARG A 137 16.61 16.99 -12.27
C ARG A 137 16.33 15.67 -11.57
N THR A 138 15.08 15.24 -11.48
CA THR A 138 14.72 13.97 -10.83
C THR A 138 15.25 12.78 -11.61
N ARG A 139 15.21 12.84 -12.95
CA ARG A 139 15.83 11.87 -13.84
C ARG A 139 17.35 11.79 -13.63
N TYR A 140 18.04 12.93 -13.62
CA TYR A 140 19.49 12.98 -13.37
C TYR A 140 19.86 12.40 -11.99
N LEU A 141 19.05 12.67 -10.97
CA LEU A 141 19.25 12.15 -9.62
C LEU A 141 18.74 10.72 -9.42
N ASN A 142 18.20 10.07 -10.47
CA ASN A 142 17.60 8.74 -10.43
C ASN A 142 16.55 8.59 -9.31
N ARG A 143 15.73 9.64 -9.11
CA ARG A 143 14.65 9.64 -8.12
C ARG A 143 13.42 8.93 -8.64
N ARG A 144 12.61 8.45 -7.70
CA ARG A 144 11.34 7.76 -7.93
C ARG A 144 10.30 8.28 -6.93
N ALA A 145 9.03 8.13 -7.28
CA ALA A 145 7.92 8.47 -6.41
C ALA A 145 7.57 7.28 -5.51
N ASP A 146 8.49 6.98 -4.58
CA ASP A 146 8.43 5.78 -3.75
C ASP A 146 7.22 5.77 -2.80
N GLY A 147 6.74 6.93 -2.35
CA GLY A 147 5.54 7.01 -1.51
C GLY A 147 4.28 6.53 -2.25
N PHE A 148 4.14 6.84 -3.53
CA PHE A 148 3.02 6.32 -4.34
C PHE A 148 3.17 4.83 -4.70
N LEU A 149 4.39 4.31 -4.73
CA LEU A 149 4.68 2.90 -5.01
C LEU A 149 4.49 2.01 -3.78
N ALA A 150 4.86 2.50 -2.61
CA ALA A 150 4.70 1.81 -1.33
C ALA A 150 3.24 1.75 -0.85
N ALA A 151 2.38 2.64 -1.38
CA ALA A 151 0.94 2.65 -1.10
C ALA A 151 0.29 1.29 -1.45
N GLY A 152 0.10 0.47 -0.41
CA GLY A 152 -0.50 -0.85 -0.46
C GLY A 152 0.46 -2.05 -0.60
N GLU A 153 1.79 -1.85 -0.63
CA GLU A 153 2.76 -2.95 -0.42
C GLU A 153 3.11 -3.11 1.07
N ALA A 154 3.31 -2.00 1.78
CA ALA A 154 3.53 -1.98 3.22
C ALA A 154 2.20 -2.12 3.98
N GLY A 155 2.21 -2.82 5.12
CA GLY A 155 1.02 -2.99 5.98
C GLY A 155 0.45 -1.66 6.53
N PHE A 156 1.31 -0.63 6.60
CA PHE A 156 0.92 0.75 6.87
C PHE A 156 1.66 1.71 5.95
N HIS A 157 0.92 2.58 5.27
CA HIS A 157 1.47 3.72 4.55
C HIS A 157 1.06 5.02 5.27
N PRO A 158 1.91 6.04 5.41
CA PRO A 158 1.54 7.30 6.09
C PRO A 158 0.30 7.98 5.52
N SER A 159 -0.04 7.72 4.26
CA SER A 159 -1.31 8.17 3.70
C SER A 159 -2.50 7.61 4.49
N ASP A 160 -2.46 6.38 4.98
CA ASP A 160 -3.55 5.70 5.71
C ASP A 160 -4.04 6.46 6.94
N LEU A 161 -3.25 7.41 7.47
CA LEU A 161 -3.67 8.37 8.50
C LEU A 161 -4.82 9.27 8.02
N PHE A 162 -4.84 9.57 6.72
CA PHE A 162 -5.79 10.45 6.06
C PHE A 162 -6.73 9.71 5.11
N LEU A 163 -6.35 8.50 4.66
CA LEU A 163 -7.18 7.69 3.78
C LEU A 163 -8.02 6.72 4.60
N GLU A 164 -9.31 6.77 4.40
CA GLU A 164 -10.20 5.65 4.73
C GLU A 164 -9.88 4.44 3.84
N PRO A 165 -10.00 3.19 4.33
CA PRO A 165 -9.63 2.02 3.55
C PRO A 165 -10.43 2.01 2.24
N LEU A 166 -9.74 2.01 1.10
CA LEU A 166 -10.34 1.52 -0.12
C LEU A 166 -10.67 0.05 0.15
N GLY A 167 -11.92 -0.33 -0.09
CA GLY A 167 -12.55 -1.55 0.45
C GLY A 167 -11.60 -2.76 0.54
N ARG A 168 -11.72 -3.49 1.65
CA ARG A 168 -10.84 -4.62 2.02
C ARG A 168 -10.58 -5.51 0.80
N PRO A 169 -9.31 -5.70 0.37
CA PRO A 169 -9.03 -6.66 -0.66
C PRO A 169 -9.51 -8.03 -0.18
N THR A 170 -10.38 -8.67 -0.97
CA THR A 170 -10.70 -10.07 -0.74
C THR A 170 -9.46 -10.90 -1.07
N PRO A 171 -9.06 -11.85 -0.21
CA PRO A 171 -7.90 -12.70 -0.45
C PRO A 171 -8.03 -13.38 -1.82
N HIS A 172 -7.04 -13.19 -2.68
CA HIS A 172 -6.96 -13.90 -3.96
C HIS A 172 -6.14 -15.15 -3.84
N GLY A 173 -6.67 -16.23 -4.40
CA GLY A 173 -5.96 -17.48 -4.60
C GLY A 173 -4.81 -17.32 -5.60
N GLY A 174 -3.64 -16.93 -5.09
CA GLY A 174 -2.43 -17.73 -5.25
C GLY A 174 -1.52 -17.50 -6.45
N VAL A 175 -1.83 -16.63 -7.43
CA VAL A 175 -0.89 -16.34 -8.53
C VAL A 175 -0.42 -14.89 -8.46
N PRO A 176 0.85 -14.64 -8.06
CA PRO A 176 1.44 -13.31 -8.11
C PRO A 176 1.46 -12.78 -9.55
N VAL A 177 0.93 -11.58 -9.77
CA VAL A 177 1.10 -10.87 -11.04
C VAL A 177 2.47 -10.19 -11.03
N PRO A 178 3.37 -10.50 -11.99
CA PRO A 178 4.68 -9.87 -12.07
C PRO A 178 4.57 -8.35 -12.15
N GLN A 179 5.52 -7.64 -11.55
CA GLN A 179 5.58 -6.17 -11.55
C GLN A 179 4.36 -5.48 -10.93
N MET A 180 3.59 -6.15 -10.07
CA MET A 180 2.54 -5.50 -9.27
C MET A 180 2.82 -5.77 -7.79
N PRO A 181 3.59 -4.91 -7.10
CA PRO A 181 4.14 -5.21 -5.77
C PRO A 181 3.07 -5.55 -4.73
N ARG A 182 1.99 -4.76 -4.66
CA ARG A 182 0.83 -5.02 -3.80
C ARG A 182 0.18 -6.38 -4.05
N MET A 183 0.01 -6.75 -5.32
CA MET A 183 -0.62 -8.02 -5.69
C MET A 183 0.29 -9.21 -5.39
N ARG A 184 1.59 -9.05 -5.57
CA ARG A 184 2.59 -10.05 -5.18
C ARG A 184 2.58 -10.25 -3.66
N ALA A 185 2.53 -9.16 -2.88
CA ALA A 185 2.42 -9.21 -1.43
C ALA A 185 1.12 -9.92 -1.00
N LEU A 186 -0.03 -9.49 -1.53
CA LEU A 186 -1.33 -10.10 -1.27
C LEU A 186 -1.36 -11.59 -1.58
N ALA A 187 -0.87 -12.02 -2.74
CA ALA A 187 -0.87 -13.42 -3.14
C ALA A 187 0.01 -14.28 -2.22
N ARG A 188 1.20 -13.77 -1.86
CA ARG A 188 2.15 -14.41 -0.94
C ARG A 188 1.56 -14.54 0.46
N THR A 189 1.05 -13.45 1.02
CA THR A 189 0.46 -13.42 2.36
C THR A 189 -0.83 -14.25 2.44
N SER A 190 -1.69 -14.20 1.42
CA SER A 190 -2.91 -15.02 1.36
C SER A 190 -2.58 -16.51 1.34
N ARG A 191 -1.56 -16.92 0.57
CA ARG A 191 -1.10 -18.30 0.54
C ARG A 191 -0.46 -18.74 1.85
N LEU A 192 0.40 -17.91 2.44
CA LEU A 192 1.01 -18.18 3.75
C LEU A 192 -0.07 -18.40 4.82
N ARG A 193 -1.06 -17.50 4.91
CA ARG A 193 -2.19 -17.63 5.84
C ARG A 193 -3.01 -18.89 5.56
N ALA A 194 -3.32 -19.19 4.30
CA ALA A 194 -4.08 -20.38 3.94
C ALA A 194 -3.39 -21.67 4.43
N VAL A 195 -2.06 -21.78 4.26
CA VAL A 195 -1.28 -22.94 4.73
C VAL A 195 -1.28 -23.04 6.26
N LEU A 196 -1.16 -21.90 6.96
CA LEU A 196 -1.22 -21.87 8.42
C LEU A 196 -2.60 -22.29 8.94
N ASP A 197 -3.67 -21.88 8.25
CA ASP A 197 -5.04 -22.17 8.62
C ASP A 197 -5.48 -23.61 8.24
N SER A 198 -4.84 -24.22 7.23
CA SER A 198 -5.09 -25.60 6.77
C SER A 198 -4.17 -26.66 7.41
N ALA A 199 -3.42 -26.31 8.45
CA ALA A 199 -2.45 -27.20 9.10
C ALA A 199 -1.36 -27.76 8.15
N GLY A 200 -0.93 -26.95 7.17
CA GLY A 200 0.20 -27.29 6.30
C GLY A 200 -0.19 -27.80 4.91
N GLU A 201 -1.49 -27.93 4.59
CA GLU A 201 -1.93 -28.26 3.24
C GLU A 201 -1.74 -27.04 2.31
N ASP A 202 -0.77 -27.15 1.39
CA ASP A 202 -0.49 -26.12 0.39
C ASP A 202 -1.23 -26.42 -0.92
N PRO A 203 -2.23 -25.61 -1.30
CA PRO A 203 -2.95 -25.79 -2.56
C PRO A 203 -2.13 -25.39 -3.80
N GLY A 204 -0.93 -24.82 -3.62
CA GLY A 204 -0.07 -24.28 -4.69
C GLY A 204 1.18 -25.10 -5.00
N ARG A 205 1.98 -24.63 -5.97
CA ARG A 205 3.28 -25.23 -6.32
C ARG A 205 4.35 -24.91 -5.28
N PRO A 206 5.17 -25.87 -4.83
CA PRO A 206 6.24 -25.61 -3.85
C PRO A 206 7.10 -24.39 -4.20
N SER A 207 7.39 -23.55 -3.21
CA SER A 207 8.22 -22.34 -3.34
C SER A 207 9.19 -22.27 -2.17
N ALA A 208 10.45 -21.95 -2.46
CA ALA A 208 11.49 -21.81 -1.45
C ALA A 208 11.22 -20.61 -0.52
N GLU A 209 10.64 -19.55 -1.09
CA GLU A 209 10.21 -18.35 -0.36
C GLU A 209 9.15 -18.72 0.69
N LEU A 210 8.09 -19.42 0.28
CA LEU A 210 7.04 -19.88 1.19
C LEU A 210 7.60 -20.78 2.30
N GLY A 211 8.53 -21.69 1.97
CA GLY A 211 9.20 -22.52 2.97
C GLY A 211 9.98 -21.69 4.00
N THR A 212 10.67 -20.64 3.56
CA THR A 212 11.42 -19.72 4.44
C THR A 212 10.48 -18.91 5.34
N GLU A 213 9.35 -18.44 4.81
CA GLU A 213 8.33 -17.72 5.56
C GLU A 213 7.66 -18.61 6.61
N LEU A 214 7.27 -19.83 6.22
CA LEU A 214 6.71 -20.81 7.14
C LEU A 214 7.70 -21.13 8.24
N TYR A 215 8.97 -21.40 7.91
CA TYR A 215 10.01 -21.62 8.90
C TYR A 215 10.11 -20.46 9.91
N ARG A 216 10.07 -19.21 9.43
CA ARG A 216 10.10 -18.02 10.28
C ARG A 216 8.90 -17.97 11.23
N VAL A 217 7.69 -18.18 10.72
CA VAL A 217 6.45 -18.19 11.53
C VAL A 217 6.48 -19.31 12.58
N HIS A 218 6.88 -20.53 12.20
CA HIS A 218 6.96 -21.67 13.11
C HIS A 218 8.00 -21.44 14.21
N ARG A 219 9.18 -20.93 13.84
CA ARG A 219 10.25 -20.59 14.80
C ARG A 219 9.76 -19.59 15.84
N LEU A 220 9.07 -18.52 15.42
CA LEU A 220 8.47 -17.58 16.36
C LEU A 220 7.44 -18.29 17.24
N GLY A 221 6.60 -19.16 16.67
CA GLY A 221 5.65 -19.98 17.41
C GLY A 221 6.30 -20.81 18.54
N GLU A 222 7.41 -21.49 18.26
CA GLU A 222 8.17 -22.26 19.26
C GLU A 222 8.71 -21.37 20.38
N VAL A 223 9.19 -20.17 20.05
CA VAL A 223 9.63 -19.20 21.05
C VAL A 223 8.46 -18.74 21.92
N LEU A 224 7.29 -18.49 21.34
CA LEU A 224 6.09 -18.08 22.08
C LEU A 224 5.56 -19.18 23.01
N ASP A 225 5.85 -20.45 22.72
CA ASP A 225 5.49 -21.60 23.57
C ASP A 225 6.53 -21.93 24.64
N SER A 226 7.71 -21.28 24.59
CA SER A 226 8.79 -21.52 25.56
C SER A 226 8.49 -20.94 26.96
N GLU A 227 9.02 -21.59 28.00
CA GLU A 227 8.80 -21.19 29.39
C GLU A 227 9.61 -19.95 29.83
N GLY A 228 10.70 -19.63 29.13
CA GLY A 228 11.62 -18.55 29.48
C GLY A 228 11.49 -17.29 28.62
N PRO A 229 12.09 -16.15 29.05
CA PRO A 229 12.25 -14.99 28.20
C PRO A 229 13.21 -15.29 27.02
N PRO A 230 13.14 -14.53 25.92
CA PRO A 230 14.05 -14.71 24.81
C PRO A 230 15.48 -14.32 25.19
N ALA A 231 16.47 -14.84 24.48
CA ALA A 231 17.88 -14.48 24.69
C ALA A 231 18.17 -12.99 24.41
N SER A 232 17.41 -12.37 23.50
CA SER A 232 17.45 -10.94 23.22
C SER A 232 16.05 -10.44 22.89
N TRP A 233 15.59 -9.43 23.64
CA TRP A 233 14.33 -8.75 23.36
C TRP A 233 14.36 -7.96 22.05
N GLU A 234 15.52 -7.44 21.65
CA GLU A 234 15.70 -6.71 20.39
C GLU A 234 15.49 -7.66 19.20
N ALA A 235 16.22 -8.77 19.17
CA ALA A 235 16.10 -9.78 18.12
C ALA A 235 14.71 -10.43 18.11
N TRP A 236 14.11 -10.64 19.28
CA TRP A 236 12.73 -11.11 19.38
C TRP A 236 11.74 -10.11 18.79
N THR A 237 11.92 -8.82 19.07
CA THR A 237 11.03 -7.76 18.56
C THR A 237 11.13 -7.67 17.05
N GLU A 238 12.34 -7.61 16.51
CA GLU A 238 12.55 -7.60 15.05
C GLU A 238 11.87 -8.80 14.37
N GLU A 239 12.03 -9.99 14.94
CA GLU A 239 11.39 -11.21 14.42
C GLU A 239 9.86 -11.15 14.50
N ALA A 240 9.32 -10.71 15.64
CA ALA A 240 7.88 -10.59 15.85
C ALA A 240 7.24 -9.60 14.86
N LEU A 241 7.90 -8.46 14.64
CA LEU A 241 7.41 -7.46 13.70
C LEU A 241 7.56 -7.91 12.24
N GLU A 242 8.63 -8.63 11.88
CA GLU A 242 8.79 -9.19 10.54
C GLU A 242 7.72 -10.26 10.26
N VAL A 243 7.42 -11.15 11.22
CA VAL A 243 6.32 -12.11 11.08
C VAL A 243 4.97 -11.39 10.97
N ALA A 244 4.74 -10.35 11.77
CA ALA A 244 3.54 -9.52 11.63
C ALA A 244 3.43 -8.94 10.21
N ARG A 245 4.51 -8.36 9.67
CA ARG A 245 4.55 -7.83 8.30
C ARG A 245 4.23 -8.91 7.25
N LEU A 246 4.85 -10.10 7.36
CA LEU A 246 4.61 -11.21 6.44
C LEU A 246 3.13 -11.64 6.40
N LEU A 247 2.45 -11.60 7.54
CA LEU A 247 1.06 -12.03 7.68
C LEU A 247 0.02 -10.96 7.34
N HIS A 248 0.44 -9.71 7.09
CA HIS A 248 -0.45 -8.58 6.81
C HIS A 248 -0.15 -7.82 5.50
N ALA A 249 1.02 -8.00 4.89
CA ALA A 249 1.38 -7.29 3.66
C ALA A 249 0.33 -7.44 2.54
N GLY A 250 -0.12 -6.30 1.99
CA GLY A 250 -1.16 -6.23 0.96
C GLY A 250 -2.57 -6.64 1.39
N LEU A 251 -2.81 -6.88 2.69
CA LEU A 251 -4.11 -7.26 3.28
C LEU A 251 -4.64 -6.17 4.20
N GLU A 252 -4.85 -4.96 3.69
CA GLU A 252 -5.20 -3.81 4.53
C GLU A 252 -6.50 -4.05 5.31
N GLY A 253 -6.42 -3.95 6.64
CA GLY A 253 -7.54 -4.11 7.56
C GLY A 253 -7.98 -5.57 7.83
N ALA A 254 -7.25 -6.58 7.35
CA ALA A 254 -7.51 -7.99 7.64
C ALA A 254 -6.59 -8.52 8.77
N VAL A 255 -6.63 -7.85 9.92
CA VAL A 255 -5.78 -8.10 11.09
C VAL A 255 -5.92 -9.54 11.62
N ARG A 256 -4.81 -10.23 11.82
CA ARG A 256 -4.71 -11.49 12.59
C ARG A 256 -4.65 -11.19 14.08
N ALA A 257 -5.82 -10.96 14.69
CA ALA A 257 -5.92 -10.69 16.13
C ALA A 257 -5.30 -11.82 16.98
N ASP A 258 -5.45 -13.07 16.54
CA ASP A 258 -4.88 -14.25 17.18
C ASP A 258 -3.35 -14.21 17.32
N LEU A 259 -2.65 -13.68 16.30
CA LEU A 259 -1.20 -13.47 16.36
C LEU A 259 -0.84 -12.46 17.44
N PHE A 260 -1.44 -11.26 17.38
CA PHE A 260 -1.13 -10.20 18.32
C PHE A 260 -1.51 -10.55 19.76
N ASP A 261 -2.64 -11.22 19.96
CA ASP A 261 -3.05 -11.70 21.28
C ASP A 261 -2.08 -12.76 21.83
N ARG A 262 -1.42 -13.54 20.97
CA ARG A 262 -0.36 -14.47 21.38
C ARG A 262 0.95 -13.74 21.72
N LEU A 263 1.34 -12.75 20.92
CA LEU A 263 2.51 -11.90 21.16
C LEU A 263 2.39 -11.13 22.49
N GLU A 264 1.26 -10.46 22.71
CA GLU A 264 0.99 -9.69 23.92
C GLU A 264 0.96 -10.60 25.16
N ARG A 265 0.29 -11.76 25.09
CA ARG A 265 0.31 -12.74 26.19
C ARG A 265 1.72 -13.21 26.53
N TYR A 266 2.58 -13.44 25.53
CA TYR A 266 3.97 -13.82 25.77
C TYR A 266 4.75 -12.67 26.43
N LEU A 267 4.62 -11.45 25.93
CA LEU A 267 5.25 -10.25 26.50
C LEU A 267 4.84 -10.01 27.97
N ASP A 268 3.58 -10.25 28.30
CA ASP A 268 3.07 -10.13 29.67
C ASP A 268 3.59 -11.26 30.56
N ALA A 269 3.53 -12.51 30.08
CA ALA A 269 3.95 -13.69 30.82
C ALA A 269 5.47 -13.76 31.09
N ARG A 270 6.28 -12.97 30.36
CA ARG A 270 7.75 -12.93 30.48
C ARG A 270 8.28 -11.59 30.98
N ASP A 271 7.39 -10.74 31.48
CA ASP A 271 7.67 -9.38 31.97
C ASP A 271 8.59 -8.58 31.02
N ALA A 272 8.19 -8.51 29.75
CA ALA A 272 8.96 -7.83 28.72
C ALA A 272 9.16 -6.33 29.02
N PRO A 273 10.29 -5.73 28.59
CA PRO A 273 10.49 -4.30 28.66
C PRO A 273 9.37 -3.52 27.93
N ARG A 274 9.23 -2.23 28.28
CA ARG A 274 8.21 -1.35 27.68
C ARG A 274 8.40 -1.15 26.16
N GLY A 275 9.65 -1.22 25.67
CA GLY A 275 9.99 -1.09 24.24
C GLY A 275 9.32 -2.14 23.34
N PRO A 276 9.60 -3.45 23.51
CA PRO A 276 8.95 -4.53 22.77
C PRO A 276 7.42 -4.49 22.83
N ARG A 277 6.85 -4.20 24.01
CA ARG A 277 5.40 -4.04 24.19
C ARG A 277 4.85 -2.89 23.34
N ALA A 278 5.52 -1.75 23.35
CA ALA A 278 5.12 -0.60 22.52
C ALA A 278 5.31 -0.88 21.03
N ALA A 279 6.36 -1.60 20.62
CA ALA A 279 6.60 -1.95 19.22
C ALA A 279 5.50 -2.86 18.65
N VAL A 280 5.13 -3.93 19.37
CA VAL A 280 4.00 -4.79 18.99
C VAL A 280 2.69 -4.02 19.00
N GLY A 281 2.46 -3.19 20.02
CA GLY A 281 1.28 -2.33 20.11
C GLY A 281 1.17 -1.32 18.97
N LEU A 282 2.29 -0.76 18.51
CA LEU A 282 2.36 0.14 17.36
C LEU A 282 1.87 -0.59 16.11
N VAL A 283 2.50 -1.71 15.75
CA VAL A 283 2.14 -2.46 14.53
C VAL A 283 0.70 -2.96 14.58
N ARG A 284 0.25 -3.52 15.72
CA ARG A 284 -1.17 -3.88 15.90
C ARG A 284 -2.09 -2.69 15.66
N GLY A 285 -1.76 -1.54 16.24
CA GLY A 285 -2.53 -0.31 16.11
C GLY A 285 -2.58 0.20 14.67
N LEU A 286 -1.47 0.12 13.93
CA LEU A 286 -1.41 0.53 12.53
C LEU A 286 -2.27 -0.39 11.65
N GLU A 287 -2.10 -1.72 11.78
CA GLU A 287 -2.87 -2.73 11.04
C GLU A 287 -4.38 -2.65 11.33
N ALA A 288 -4.74 -2.41 12.59
CA ALA A 288 -6.13 -2.25 13.03
C ALA A 288 -6.69 -0.83 12.85
N ARG A 289 -5.85 0.14 12.46
CA ARG A 289 -6.16 1.59 12.41
C ARG A 289 -6.70 2.15 13.73
N GLU A 290 -6.17 1.65 14.85
CA GLU A 290 -6.49 2.11 16.20
C GLU A 290 -5.55 3.26 16.60
N TRP A 291 -5.85 4.48 16.16
CA TRP A 291 -4.95 5.64 16.33
C TRP A 291 -4.61 5.98 17.78
N SER A 292 -5.50 5.72 18.73
CA SER A 292 -5.22 5.89 20.16
C SER A 292 -4.12 4.94 20.66
N ARG A 293 -4.14 3.69 20.19
CA ARG A 293 -3.10 2.69 20.47
C ARG A 293 -1.78 3.08 19.81
N VAL A 294 -1.82 3.52 18.55
CA VAL A 294 -0.65 4.03 17.82
C VAL A 294 0.00 5.19 18.57
N ALA A 295 -0.77 6.19 18.98
CA ALA A 295 -0.26 7.36 19.69
C ALA A 295 0.37 6.99 21.06
N GLY A 296 -0.28 6.10 21.82
CA GLY A 296 0.24 5.59 23.09
C GLY A 296 1.56 4.85 22.92
N ALA A 297 1.64 3.94 21.94
CA ALA A 297 2.85 3.19 21.62
C ALA A 297 3.99 4.11 21.12
N ALA A 298 3.70 5.05 20.22
CA ALA A 298 4.68 5.99 19.68
C ALA A 298 5.31 6.85 20.77
N THR A 299 4.52 7.28 21.77
CA THR A 299 5.03 8.06 22.91
C THR A 299 6.07 7.28 23.71
N VAL A 300 5.84 5.98 23.97
CA VAL A 300 6.79 5.12 24.67
C VAL A 300 8.04 4.88 23.83
N LEU A 301 7.88 4.60 22.54
CA LEU A 301 9.00 4.35 21.62
C LEU A 301 9.89 5.58 21.44
N ALA A 302 9.33 6.78 21.41
CA ALA A 302 10.09 8.02 21.36
C ALA A 302 10.99 8.18 22.60
N ALA A 303 10.45 7.92 23.80
CA ALA A 303 11.22 7.98 25.05
C ALA A 303 12.31 6.90 25.12
N GLU A 304 12.06 5.70 24.61
CA GLU A 304 13.07 4.64 24.48
C GLU A 304 14.19 5.02 23.52
N LEU A 305 13.84 5.64 22.38
CA LEU A 305 14.81 6.10 21.39
C LEU A 305 15.72 7.19 21.96
N GLU A 306 15.17 8.15 22.71
CA GLU A 306 15.95 9.16 23.44
C GLU A 306 16.92 8.54 24.46
N ALA A 307 16.55 7.41 25.05
CA ALA A 307 17.40 6.63 25.95
C ALA A 307 18.40 5.72 25.21
N GLY A 308 18.44 5.74 23.87
CA GLY A 308 19.37 4.98 23.04
C GLY A 308 18.90 3.57 22.65
N ALA A 309 17.63 3.21 22.91
CA ALA A 309 17.07 1.91 22.55
C ALA A 309 16.13 2.04 21.34
N ALA A 310 16.48 1.40 20.22
CA ALA A 310 15.68 1.37 19.00
C ALA A 310 14.96 0.03 18.86
N TRP A 311 13.63 0.04 18.98
CA TRP A 311 12.82 -1.19 18.97
C TRP A 311 12.10 -1.47 17.65
N VAL A 312 12.00 -0.47 16.77
CA VAL A 312 11.33 -0.59 15.47
C VAL A 312 12.36 -0.37 14.36
N PRO A 313 12.69 -1.41 13.57
CA PRO A 313 13.53 -1.28 12.40
C PRO A 313 13.03 -0.18 11.42
N PRO A 314 13.92 0.67 10.87
CA PRO A 314 13.52 1.71 9.92
C PRO A 314 12.76 1.17 8.70
N GLY A 315 13.13 -0.01 8.19
CA GLY A 315 12.48 -0.65 7.04
C GLY A 315 11.09 -1.22 7.31
N LEU A 316 10.58 -1.13 8.55
CA LEU A 316 9.17 -1.42 8.87
C LEU A 316 8.29 -0.17 8.85
N LEU A 317 8.90 1.01 8.77
CA LEU A 317 8.22 2.31 8.75
C LEU A 317 8.30 3.00 7.38
N LEU A 318 9.04 2.40 6.44
CA LEU A 318 9.29 2.88 5.07
C LEU A 318 8.87 1.78 4.08
#